data_AF-A0A9J7LUY5-F1
#
_entry.id   AF-A0A9J7LUY5-F1
#
_cell.length_a   1.000
_cell.length_b   1.000
_cell.length_c   1.000
_cell.angle_alpha   90.00
_cell.angle_beta   90.00
_cell.angle_gamma   90.00
#
_symmetry.space_group_name_H-M   'P 1'
#
loop_
_entity.id
_entity.type
_entity.pdbx_description
1 polymer ?
#
loop_
_entity_poly.entity_id
_entity_poly.type
_entity_poly.pdbx_seq_one_letter_code
_entity_poly.pdbx_strand_id
1 'polypeptide(L)'
;MQIGMTHSGDGDTLLRASKNNQCARRRKRDVTDIRNDPELYTDDLNELDNYEFDPQISFVPVVNDWPTPNFGITEDGARGICQEAVMNLTLATTCRDVFGIDIFSKVASCMADLQVTEDISYALSAADEIEEECSELAYQNTSLYETNEDGVAVPPAIITSQLCPRQCSQRGECVNGTCQCKEGYTSADCSMQVGRAPQTLFLPAKGLCDIRHRPCMKATFIADGLIDSENLTCRVTQVSAPRLREKEQSLTG
;
A
#
# COMPACT_ATOMS: atom_id res chain seq x y z
N MET A 1 15.10 -17.03 -13.02
CA MET A 1 14.14 -15.94 -13.30
C MET A 1 14.22 -15.02 -12.10
N GLN A 2 14.61 -13.76 -12.28
CA GLN A 2 14.81 -12.83 -11.17
C GLN A 2 13.48 -12.11 -10.92
N ILE A 3 12.86 -12.36 -9.78
CA ILE A 3 11.68 -11.62 -9.32
C ILE A 3 12.22 -10.39 -8.59
N GLY A 4 12.14 -9.23 -9.23
CA GLY A 4 12.42 -7.96 -8.56
C GLY A 4 11.19 -7.57 -7.77
N MET A 5 11.25 -7.70 -6.44
CA MET A 5 10.23 -7.13 -5.55
C MET A 5 10.67 -5.73 -5.16
N THR A 6 9.86 -4.72 -5.52
CA THR A 6 9.98 -3.37 -4.97
C THR A 6 8.83 -3.16 -3.99
N HIS A 7 9.15 -3.17 -2.71
CA HIS A 7 8.25 -2.75 -1.65
C HIS A 7 8.31 -1.21 -1.58
N SER A 8 7.17 -0.53 -1.75
CA SER A 8 7.02 0.86 -1.36
C SER A 8 6.49 0.86 0.06
N GLY A 9 7.42 0.96 1.02
CA GLY A 9 7.12 1.15 2.43
C GLY A 9 8.26 1.99 2.98
N ASP A 10 7.97 3.23 3.30
CA ASP A 10 8.89 4.14 3.95
C ASP A 10 9.18 3.66 5.38
N GLY A 11 10.46 3.72 5.77
CA GLY A 11 10.97 3.21 7.04
C GLY A 11 12.35 2.60 6.90
N ASP A 12 13.35 3.43 6.61
CA ASP A 12 14.76 3.02 6.61
C ASP A 12 15.18 2.57 8.02
N THR A 13 15.56 1.29 8.18
CA THR A 13 16.48 0.89 9.25
C THR A 13 17.55 -0.04 8.68
N LEU A 14 18.78 0.44 8.78
CA LEU A 14 20.02 -0.23 8.41
C LEU A 14 20.21 -1.54 9.17
N LEU A 15 20.16 -2.68 8.48
CA LEU A 15 20.87 -3.90 8.91
C LEU A 15 21.70 -4.45 7.76
N ARG A 16 23.00 -4.57 8.06
CA ARG A 16 24.09 -4.95 7.16
C ARG A 16 23.85 -6.32 6.53
N ALA A 17 23.95 -6.33 5.20
CA ALA A 17 24.02 -7.52 4.38
C ALA A 17 25.17 -8.45 4.77
N SER A 18 24.89 -9.75 4.82
CA SER A 18 25.90 -10.79 4.64
C SER A 18 25.55 -11.66 3.42
N LYS A 19 26.23 -11.33 2.32
CA LYS A 19 26.71 -12.23 1.25
C LYS A 19 25.69 -13.17 0.59
N ASN A 20 24.91 -12.61 -0.32
CA ASN A 20 24.81 -13.20 -1.65
C ASN A 20 24.78 -12.09 -2.72
N ASN A 21 25.82 -12.05 -3.55
CA ASN A 21 26.20 -10.95 -4.42
C ASN A 21 25.29 -10.81 -5.67
N GLN A 22 24.02 -10.41 -5.52
CA GLN A 22 23.26 -9.87 -6.67
C GLN A 22 21.98 -9.06 -6.39
N CYS A 23 21.59 -8.79 -5.13
CA CYS A 23 20.33 -8.05 -4.83
C CYS A 23 20.54 -6.74 -4.02
N ALA A 24 21.67 -6.04 -4.20
CA ALA A 24 21.94 -4.80 -3.48
C ALA A 24 22.54 -3.71 -4.38
N ARG A 25 21.70 -3.06 -5.17
CA ARG A 25 21.94 -1.69 -5.65
C ARG A 25 20.63 -0.91 -5.59
N ARG A 26 20.29 -0.36 -4.43
CA ARG A 26 19.42 0.83 -4.36
C ARG A 26 20.18 1.98 -5.03
N ARG A 27 20.11 2.08 -6.37
CA ARG A 27 20.31 3.37 -7.04
C ARG A 27 18.97 4.09 -6.92
N LYS A 28 18.97 5.27 -6.32
CA LYS A 28 17.90 6.26 -6.52
C LYS A 28 17.77 6.39 -8.05
N ARG A 29 16.73 5.81 -8.63
CA ARG A 29 16.54 5.82 -10.07
C ARG A 29 15.87 7.13 -10.43
N ASP A 30 16.54 7.90 -11.26
CA ASP A 30 15.96 9.03 -11.96
C ASP A 30 15.26 8.47 -13.20
N VAL A 31 14.07 7.88 -13.01
CA VAL A 31 13.20 7.52 -14.13
C VAL A 31 12.28 8.69 -14.35
N THR A 32 12.68 9.61 -15.23
CA THR A 32 11.86 10.77 -15.61
C THR A 32 10.63 10.37 -16.43
N ASP A 33 10.66 9.19 -17.06
CA ASP A 33 9.55 8.58 -17.79
C ASP A 33 9.62 7.05 -17.71
N ILE A 34 8.61 6.43 -17.11
CA ILE A 34 8.50 4.98 -16.90
C ILE A 34 8.46 4.18 -18.21
N ARG A 35 8.07 4.82 -19.33
CA ARG A 35 8.05 4.22 -20.68
C ARG A 35 9.45 3.93 -21.21
N ASN A 36 10.46 4.61 -20.69
CA ASN A 36 11.85 4.44 -21.07
C ASN A 36 12.64 3.56 -20.08
N ASP A 37 11.96 2.93 -19.10
CA ASP A 37 12.64 2.04 -18.17
C ASP A 37 13.06 0.74 -18.89
N PRO A 38 14.37 0.46 -19.03
CA PRO A 38 14.84 -0.76 -19.69
C PRO A 38 14.51 -2.06 -18.93
N GLU A 39 13.97 -1.96 -17.70
CA GLU A 39 13.48 -3.09 -16.90
C GLU A 39 11.99 -3.39 -17.12
N LEU A 40 11.23 -2.48 -17.72
CA LEU A 40 9.80 -2.65 -18.04
C LEU A 40 9.64 -2.83 -19.54
N TYR A 41 8.91 -3.87 -19.96
CA TYR A 41 8.58 -4.02 -21.37
C TYR A 41 7.28 -3.27 -21.67
N THR A 42 7.16 -2.73 -22.87
CA THR A 42 6.01 -1.92 -23.31
C THR A 42 4.69 -2.68 -23.31
N ASP A 43 4.71 -4.02 -23.32
CA ASP A 43 3.54 -4.89 -23.17
C ASP A 43 3.22 -5.25 -21.70
N ASP A 44 4.11 -4.94 -20.75
CA ASP A 44 3.84 -4.97 -19.30
C ASP A 44 3.13 -3.70 -18.82
N LEU A 45 3.22 -2.63 -19.61
CA LEU A 45 2.35 -1.47 -19.46
C LEU A 45 1.05 -1.84 -20.15
N ASN A 46 -0.05 -1.91 -19.40
CA ASN A 46 -1.33 -1.68 -20.05
C ASN A 46 -1.17 -0.30 -20.72
N GLU A 47 -1.24 -0.25 -22.04
CA GLU A 47 -1.84 0.90 -22.70
C GLU A 47 -3.28 0.95 -22.16
N LEU A 48 -3.42 1.43 -20.92
CA LEU A 48 -4.65 2.04 -20.46
C LEU A 48 -4.86 3.13 -21.50
N ASP A 49 -5.79 2.82 -22.40
CA ASP A 49 -6.53 3.72 -23.27
C ASP A 49 -6.25 5.16 -22.88
N ASN A 50 -5.68 5.94 -23.80
CA ASN A 50 -5.50 7.39 -23.71
C ASN A 50 -6.41 7.98 -22.63
N TYR A 51 -5.91 8.07 -21.39
CA TYR A 51 -6.65 8.68 -20.32
C TYR A 51 -6.57 10.16 -20.60
N GLU A 52 -7.46 10.61 -21.47
CA GLU A 52 -7.63 12.00 -21.81
C GLU A 52 -8.39 12.58 -20.62
N PHE A 53 -7.60 13.16 -19.70
CA PHE A 53 -8.14 13.91 -18.58
C PHE A 53 -9.08 14.98 -19.16
N ASP A 54 -10.39 14.78 -19.02
CA ASP A 54 -11.39 15.75 -19.44
C ASP A 54 -11.54 16.82 -18.35
N PRO A 55 -11.01 18.03 -18.56
CA PRO A 55 -11.08 19.11 -17.57
C PRO A 55 -12.50 19.66 -17.40
N GLN A 56 -13.50 19.19 -18.16
CA GLN A 56 -14.88 19.68 -18.11
C GLN A 56 -15.83 18.90 -17.20
N ILE A 57 -15.38 17.82 -16.57
CA ILE A 57 -16.20 17.14 -15.55
C ILE A 57 -16.17 17.99 -14.27
N SER A 58 -17.16 18.86 -14.11
CA SER A 58 -17.46 19.44 -12.80
C SER A 58 -18.04 18.34 -11.91
N PHE A 59 -17.18 17.60 -11.21
CA PHE A 59 -17.63 16.66 -10.19
C PHE A 59 -18.10 17.48 -8.99
N VAL A 60 -19.41 17.52 -8.77
CA VAL A 60 -19.98 18.01 -7.51
C VAL A 60 -20.18 16.78 -6.64
N PRO A 61 -19.39 16.57 -5.57
CA PRO A 61 -19.58 15.44 -4.67
C PRO A 61 -20.98 15.53 -4.06
N VAL A 62 -21.75 14.45 -4.17
CA VAL A 62 -23.04 14.34 -3.48
C VAL A 62 -22.75 14.01 -2.03
N VAL A 63 -23.00 14.97 -1.15
CA VAL A 63 -22.94 14.75 0.29
C VAL A 63 -24.31 14.25 0.73
N ASN A 64 -24.37 13.04 1.30
CA ASN A 64 -25.62 12.46 1.78
C ASN A 64 -26.06 13.15 3.07
N ASP A 65 -27.37 13.24 3.32
CA ASP A 65 -27.87 13.62 4.64
C ASP A 65 -27.69 12.46 5.65
N TRP A 66 -27.65 12.80 6.94
CA TRP A 66 -27.76 11.82 8.01
C TRP A 66 -29.23 11.52 8.34
N PRO A 67 -29.61 10.27 8.65
CA PRO A 67 -28.81 9.06 8.54
C PRO A 67 -28.53 8.67 7.08
N THR A 68 -27.42 7.98 6.84
CA THR A 68 -26.97 7.64 5.49
C THR A 68 -27.98 6.74 4.75
N PRO A 69 -28.09 6.84 3.42
CA PRO A 69 -29.19 6.24 2.67
C PRO A 69 -29.18 4.71 2.61
N ASN A 70 -28.02 4.05 2.62
CA ASN A 70 -27.95 2.60 2.41
C ASN A 70 -27.93 1.81 3.73
N PHE A 71 -27.08 2.21 4.68
CA PHE A 71 -26.83 1.53 5.94
C PHE A 71 -27.44 2.26 7.14
N GLY A 72 -28.00 3.46 6.96
CA GLY A 72 -28.68 4.19 8.03
C GLY A 72 -27.75 4.62 9.15
N ILE A 73 -26.46 4.86 8.85
CA ILE A 73 -25.49 5.33 9.84
C ILE A 73 -25.96 6.70 10.33
N THR A 74 -26.11 6.88 11.64
CA THR A 74 -26.48 8.17 12.24
C THR A 74 -25.23 9.02 12.46
N GLU A 75 -25.40 10.34 12.58
CA GLU A 75 -24.30 11.26 12.87
C GLU A 75 -23.55 10.86 14.17
N ASP A 76 -24.29 10.53 15.23
CA ASP A 76 -23.69 10.07 16.50
C ASP A 76 -23.02 8.68 16.36
N GLY A 77 -23.58 7.79 15.54
CA GLY A 77 -22.99 6.49 15.25
C GLY A 77 -21.66 6.62 14.50
N ALA A 78 -21.63 7.45 13.46
CA ALA A 78 -20.41 7.78 12.71
C ALA A 78 -19.36 8.42 13.62
N ARG A 79 -19.76 9.38 14.46
CA ARG A 79 -18.87 10.01 15.42
C ARG A 79 -18.26 8.99 16.38
N GLY A 80 -19.06 8.07 16.90
CA GLY A 80 -18.58 6.99 17.78
C GLY A 80 -17.54 6.10 17.10
N ILE A 81 -17.82 5.64 15.87
CA ILE A 81 -16.90 4.80 15.09
C ILE A 81 -15.57 5.53 14.84
N CYS A 82 -15.63 6.78 14.38
CA CYS A 82 -14.43 7.58 14.09
C CYS A 82 -13.63 7.91 15.35
N GLN A 83 -14.30 8.23 16.46
CA GLN A 83 -13.65 8.49 17.74
C GLN A 83 -12.97 7.22 18.27
N GLU A 84 -13.62 6.06 18.15
CA GLU A 84 -13.02 4.79 18.58
C GLU A 84 -11.75 4.47 17.79
N ALA A 85 -11.75 4.72 16.47
CA ALA A 85 -10.59 4.49 15.62
C ALA A 85 -9.44 5.47 15.88
N VAL A 86 -9.74 6.76 16.10
CA VAL A 86 -8.72 7.82 16.26
C VAL A 86 -8.24 7.96 17.71
N MET A 87 -9.15 7.97 18.68
CA MET A 87 -8.81 8.31 20.08
C MET A 87 -8.23 7.14 20.87
N ASN A 88 -8.48 5.89 20.47
CA ASN A 88 -7.88 4.73 21.12
C ASN A 88 -6.43 4.47 20.68
N LEU A 89 -5.92 5.26 19.73
CA LEU A 89 -4.52 5.22 19.34
C LEU A 89 -3.65 5.76 20.47
N THR A 90 -2.84 4.88 21.04
CA THR A 90 -1.80 5.26 22.00
C THR A 90 -0.91 6.37 21.44
N LEU A 91 -0.54 6.23 20.16
CA LEU A 91 0.27 7.20 19.43
C LEU A 91 -0.41 8.58 19.29
N ALA A 92 -1.72 8.64 19.03
CA ALA A 92 -2.41 9.91 18.76
C ALA A 92 -2.30 10.91 19.91
N THR A 93 -2.38 10.43 21.16
CA THR A 93 -2.22 11.30 22.33
C THR A 93 -0.80 11.86 22.44
N THR A 94 0.21 11.00 22.24
CA THR A 94 1.61 11.41 22.28
C THR A 94 1.93 12.42 21.18
N CYS A 95 1.44 12.19 19.96
CA CYS A 95 1.71 13.06 18.82
C CYS A 95 0.98 14.40 18.91
N ARG A 96 -0.23 14.42 19.47
CA ARG A 96 -0.91 15.68 19.81
C ARG A 96 -0.09 16.50 20.79
N ASP A 97 0.44 15.87 21.84
CA ASP A 97 1.12 16.60 22.91
C ASP A 97 2.53 17.07 22.50
N VAL A 98 3.23 16.29 21.66
CA VAL A 98 4.59 16.61 21.18
C VAL A 98 4.59 17.52 19.96
N PHE A 99 3.73 17.24 18.98
CA PHE A 99 3.73 17.92 17.68
C PHE A 99 2.52 18.82 17.45
N GLY A 100 1.51 18.79 18.33
CA GLY A 100 0.32 19.62 18.18
C GLY A 100 -0.65 19.14 17.10
N ILE A 101 -0.60 17.86 16.71
CA ILE A 101 -1.51 17.29 15.69
C ILE A 101 -2.97 17.42 16.14
N ASP A 102 -3.82 17.95 15.25
CA ASP A 102 -5.24 18.10 15.50
C ASP A 102 -6.02 16.81 15.21
N ILE A 103 -6.11 15.96 16.23
CA ILE A 103 -6.86 14.69 16.18
C ILE A 103 -8.38 14.90 15.97
N PHE A 104 -8.94 16.07 16.30
CA PHE A 104 -10.38 16.32 16.17
C PHE A 104 -10.76 16.58 14.71
N SER A 105 -9.89 17.26 13.97
CA SER A 105 -10.03 17.42 12.52
C SER A 105 -10.06 16.07 11.81
N LYS A 106 -9.22 15.11 12.22
CA LYS A 106 -9.20 13.75 11.64
C LYS A 106 -10.50 12.98 11.89
N VAL A 107 -11.11 13.14 13.07
CA VAL A 107 -12.46 12.59 13.34
C VAL A 107 -13.50 13.22 12.43
N ALA A 108 -13.44 14.54 12.20
CA ALA A 108 -14.37 15.22 11.30
C ALA A 108 -14.22 14.75 9.84
N SER A 109 -12.98 14.57 9.36
CA SER A 109 -12.70 14.01 8.03
C SER A 109 -13.24 12.58 7.90
N CYS A 110 -13.00 11.72 8.90
CA CYS A 110 -13.56 10.38 8.94
C CYS A 110 -15.09 10.38 8.86
N MET A 111 -15.76 11.28 9.60
CA MET A 111 -17.23 11.38 9.54
C MET A 111 -17.71 11.79 8.14
N ALA A 112 -17.01 12.70 7.46
CA ALA A 112 -17.33 13.10 6.10
C ALA A 112 -17.15 11.94 5.10
N ASP A 113 -16.10 11.14 5.26
CA ASP A 113 -15.88 9.94 4.43
C ASP A 113 -16.99 8.90 4.64
N LEU A 114 -17.39 8.66 5.90
CA LEU A 114 -18.52 7.78 6.21
C LEU A 114 -19.85 8.30 5.67
N GLN A 115 -20.05 9.62 5.69
CA GLN A 115 -21.27 10.26 5.16
C GLN A 115 -21.44 9.98 3.66
N VAL A 116 -20.34 9.96 2.91
CA VAL A 116 -20.36 9.79 1.45
C VAL A 116 -20.30 8.33 1.04
N THR A 117 -19.45 7.53 1.69
CA THR A 117 -19.12 6.16 1.26
C THR A 117 -19.89 5.09 2.01
N GLU A 118 -20.31 5.40 3.24
CA GLU A 118 -20.86 4.45 4.22
C GLU A 118 -19.95 3.23 4.50
N ASP A 119 -18.65 3.34 4.19
CA ASP A 119 -17.68 2.28 4.38
C ASP A 119 -16.84 2.53 5.64
N ILE A 120 -17.06 1.70 6.66
CA ILE A 120 -16.38 1.82 7.95
C ILE A 120 -14.86 1.62 7.86
N SER A 121 -14.32 1.08 6.76
CA SER A 121 -12.87 0.94 6.59
C SER A 121 -12.16 2.30 6.55
N TYR A 122 -12.84 3.39 6.16
CA TYR A 122 -12.29 4.74 6.22
C TYR A 122 -11.97 5.20 7.64
N ALA A 123 -12.61 4.62 8.68
CA ALA A 123 -12.23 4.90 10.05
C ALA A 123 -10.81 4.41 10.37
N LEU A 124 -10.37 3.31 9.76
CA LEU A 124 -8.98 2.83 9.86
C LEU A 124 -8.04 3.76 9.09
N SER A 125 -8.44 4.24 7.91
CA SER A 125 -7.64 5.19 7.13
C SER A 125 -7.38 6.50 7.89
N ALA A 126 -8.36 7.01 8.63
CA ALA A 126 -8.17 8.20 9.48
C ALA A 126 -7.15 7.97 10.61
N ALA A 127 -7.04 6.73 11.06
CA ALA A 127 -6.09 6.31 12.05
C ALA A 127 -4.68 6.19 11.44
N ASP A 128 -4.56 5.62 10.24
CA ASP A 128 -3.32 5.56 9.44
C ASP A 128 -2.78 6.97 9.12
N GLU A 129 -3.66 7.93 8.82
CA GLU A 129 -3.27 9.32 8.52
C GLU A 129 -2.54 9.99 9.71
N ILE A 130 -2.96 9.69 10.95
CA ILE A 130 -2.29 10.18 12.16
C ILE A 130 -0.92 9.52 12.33
N GLU A 131 -0.82 8.22 12.06
CA GLU A 131 0.45 7.49 12.12
C GLU A 131 1.45 8.06 11.12
N GLU A 132 1.01 8.32 9.90
CA GLU A 132 1.85 8.88 8.83
C GLU A 132 2.32 10.30 9.16
N GLU A 133 1.38 11.20 9.51
CA GLU A 133 1.71 12.59 9.86
C GLU A 133 2.65 12.65 11.08
N CYS A 134 2.39 11.82 12.10
CA CYS A 134 3.26 11.78 13.27
C CYS A 134 4.64 11.19 12.96
N SER A 135 4.70 10.13 12.14
CA SER A 135 5.97 9.57 11.67
C SER A 135 6.80 10.63 10.98
N GLU A 136 6.20 11.31 10.00
CA GLU A 136 6.89 12.32 9.21
C GLU A 136 7.46 13.42 10.12
N LEU A 137 6.65 13.95 11.04
CA LEU A 137 7.09 14.98 11.98
C LEU A 137 8.21 14.48 12.91
N ALA A 138 8.14 13.23 13.35
CA ALA A 138 9.19 12.62 14.18
C ALA A 138 10.51 12.46 13.43
N TYR A 139 10.48 12.14 12.13
CA TYR A 139 11.68 12.02 11.28
C TYR A 139 12.20 13.38 10.77
N GLN A 140 11.35 14.41 10.68
CA GLN A 140 11.76 15.74 10.23
C GLN A 140 12.31 16.60 11.37
N ASN A 141 11.79 16.44 12.59
CA ASN A 141 12.23 17.25 13.73
C ASN A 141 13.51 16.69 14.36
N THR A 142 14.65 16.92 13.70
CA THR A 142 15.97 16.46 14.15
C THR A 142 16.39 16.99 15.52
N SER A 143 15.73 18.04 16.02
CA SER A 143 15.99 18.61 17.35
C SER A 143 15.61 17.66 18.50
N LEU A 144 14.75 16.68 18.22
CA LEU A 144 14.29 15.67 19.17
C LEU A 144 15.11 14.38 19.10
N TYR A 145 16.13 14.31 18.24
CA TYR A 145 16.89 13.09 18.05
C TYR A 145 17.77 12.78 19.25
N GLU A 146 17.80 11.51 19.62
CA GLU A 146 18.63 10.96 20.68
C GLU A 146 19.92 10.39 20.07
N THR A 147 21.00 10.29 20.85
CA THR A 147 22.24 9.67 20.38
C THR A 147 22.32 8.25 20.90
N ASN A 148 22.45 7.27 20.02
CA ASN A 148 22.58 5.87 20.40
C ASN A 148 24.01 5.53 20.89
N GLU A 149 24.22 4.28 21.32
CA GLU A 149 25.51 3.78 21.82
C GLU A 149 26.66 3.90 20.80
N ASP A 150 26.34 3.90 19.51
CA ASP A 150 27.29 4.04 18.39
C ASP A 150 27.57 5.50 18.01
N GLY A 151 26.99 6.48 18.71
CA GLY A 151 27.13 7.91 18.41
C GLY A 151 26.28 8.38 17.21
N VAL A 152 25.30 7.58 16.78
CA VAL A 152 24.39 7.90 15.68
C VAL A 152 23.13 8.59 16.23
N ALA A 153 22.74 9.70 15.61
CA ALA A 153 21.50 10.38 15.92
C ALA A 153 20.30 9.55 15.42
N VAL A 154 19.40 9.18 16.32
CA VAL A 154 18.21 8.38 16.05
C VAL A 154 16.94 9.15 16.46
N PRO A 155 15.80 8.92 15.80
CA PRO A 155 14.55 9.60 16.14
C PRO A 155 14.11 9.29 17.58
N PRO A 156 13.33 10.19 18.21
CA PRO A 156 12.94 10.10 19.61
C PRO A 156 12.23 8.78 19.95
N ALA A 157 12.74 8.05 20.94
CA ALA A 157 12.25 6.72 21.32
C ALA A 157 10.80 6.76 21.81
N ILE A 158 10.39 7.88 22.43
CA ILE A 158 9.02 8.09 22.92
C ILE A 158 7.97 8.03 21.81
N ILE A 159 8.34 8.40 20.58
CA ILE A 159 7.47 8.32 19.41
C ILE A 159 7.66 6.99 18.67
N THR A 160 8.90 6.62 18.36
CA THR A 160 9.19 5.42 17.55
C THR A 160 8.77 4.12 18.21
N SER A 161 8.76 4.04 19.54
CA SER A 161 8.27 2.87 20.27
C SER A 161 6.75 2.65 20.19
N GLN A 162 5.99 3.67 19.75
CA GLN A 162 4.54 3.62 19.60
C GLN A 162 4.10 3.58 18.13
N LEU A 163 5.03 3.77 17.20
CA LEU A 163 4.80 3.72 15.76
C LEU A 163 4.80 2.26 15.28
N CYS A 164 3.63 1.64 15.29
CA CYS A 164 3.45 0.31 14.72
C CYS A 164 2.70 0.40 13.39
N PRO A 165 3.17 -0.30 12.34
CA PRO A 165 2.56 -0.20 11.03
C PRO A 165 1.10 -0.66 11.07
N ARG A 166 0.18 0.18 10.58
CA ARG A 166 -1.28 -0.05 10.53
C ARG A 166 -1.84 -0.58 11.84
N GLN A 167 -1.30 -0.18 12.99
CA GLN A 167 -1.75 -0.64 14.32
C GLN A 167 -1.76 -2.16 14.47
N CYS A 168 -0.82 -2.84 13.81
CA CYS A 168 -0.78 -4.29 13.75
C CYS A 168 -2.09 -4.90 13.23
N SER A 169 -2.80 -4.19 12.35
CA SER A 169 -4.08 -4.54 11.73
C SER A 169 -5.13 -5.03 12.74
N GLN A 170 -5.07 -4.55 13.99
CA GLN A 170 -5.87 -5.02 15.14
C GLN A 170 -5.74 -6.54 15.43
N ARG A 171 -4.71 -7.16 14.84
CA ARG A 171 -4.41 -8.59 14.84
C ARG A 171 -3.06 -8.88 15.50
N GLY A 172 -2.53 -7.92 16.24
CA GLY A 172 -1.33 -8.06 17.03
C GLY A 172 -1.29 -7.06 18.18
N GLU A 173 -0.18 -7.07 18.90
CA GLU A 173 0.15 -6.10 19.94
C GLU A 173 1.35 -5.26 19.49
N CYS A 174 1.27 -3.95 19.68
CA CYS A 174 2.36 -3.03 19.38
C CYS A 174 3.37 -3.04 20.54
N VAL A 175 4.61 -3.46 20.28
CA VAL A 175 5.69 -3.51 21.27
C VAL A 175 6.95 -2.87 20.70
N ASN A 176 7.32 -1.70 21.23
CA ASN A 176 8.50 -0.94 20.80
C ASN A 176 8.55 -0.70 19.27
N GLY A 177 7.44 -0.24 18.69
CA GLY A 177 7.33 0.05 17.26
C GLY A 177 7.31 -1.18 16.35
N THR A 178 7.19 -2.37 16.94
CA THR A 178 7.10 -3.64 16.20
C THR A 178 5.83 -4.39 16.56
N CYS A 179 5.15 -4.95 15.57
CA CYS A 179 3.96 -5.75 15.79
C CYS A 179 4.27 -7.19 16.18
N GLN A 180 3.75 -7.61 17.33
CA GLN A 180 3.70 -9.01 17.73
C GLN A 180 2.34 -9.60 17.31
N CYS A 181 2.33 -10.37 16.23
CA CYS A 181 1.09 -10.88 15.66
C CYS A 181 0.46 -12.00 16.50
N LYS A 182 -0.88 -12.00 16.54
CA LYS A 182 -1.66 -13.11 17.09
C LYS A 182 -1.46 -14.37 16.24
N GLU A 183 -1.70 -15.53 16.84
CA GLU A 183 -1.58 -16.81 16.15
C GLU A 183 -2.40 -16.84 14.84
N GLY A 184 -1.78 -17.35 13.77
CA GLY A 184 -2.38 -17.41 12.43
C GLY A 184 -2.21 -16.15 11.59
N TYR A 185 -1.60 -15.09 12.12
CA TYR A 185 -1.27 -13.86 11.39
C TYR A 185 0.25 -13.65 11.25
N THR A 186 0.64 -12.94 10.19
CA THR A 186 2.02 -12.61 9.81
C THR A 186 2.02 -11.28 9.06
N SER A 187 3.18 -10.87 8.50
CA SER A 187 3.55 -9.54 7.98
C SER A 187 3.98 -8.55 9.08
N ALA A 188 4.65 -7.48 8.68
CA ALA A 188 5.16 -6.45 9.61
C ALA A 188 4.04 -5.78 10.43
N ASP A 189 2.82 -5.81 9.90
CA ASP A 189 1.61 -5.19 10.44
C ASP A 189 0.49 -6.22 10.77
N CYS A 190 0.78 -7.52 10.76
CA CYS A 190 -0.20 -8.59 11.06
C CYS A 190 -1.45 -8.65 10.17
N SER A 191 -1.41 -8.04 8.99
CA SER A 191 -2.53 -8.03 8.04
C SER A 191 -2.72 -9.38 7.34
N MET A 192 -1.64 -10.13 7.18
CA MET A 192 -1.63 -11.38 6.42
C MET A 192 -1.95 -12.60 7.28
N GLN A 193 -2.67 -13.57 6.71
CA GLN A 193 -2.90 -14.87 7.34
C GLN A 193 -1.86 -15.89 6.90
N VAL A 194 -1.35 -16.68 7.86
CA VAL A 194 -0.42 -17.76 7.57
C VAL A 194 -1.11 -18.82 6.69
N GLY A 195 -0.46 -19.20 5.59
CA GLY A 195 -0.97 -20.21 4.66
C GLY A 195 -1.97 -19.69 3.61
N ARG A 196 -2.35 -18.41 3.65
CA ARG A 196 -3.14 -17.80 2.58
C ARG A 196 -2.27 -17.60 1.33
N ALA A 197 -2.74 -18.05 0.18
CA ALA A 197 -2.06 -17.81 -1.09
C ALA A 197 -2.12 -16.32 -1.47
N PRO A 198 -1.05 -15.76 -2.06
CA PRO A 198 -1.06 -14.40 -2.59
C PRO A 198 -2.16 -14.21 -3.64
N GLN A 199 -2.73 -13.01 -3.73
CA GLN A 199 -3.77 -12.67 -4.71
C GLN A 199 -3.22 -11.75 -5.78
N THR A 200 -3.32 -12.14 -7.05
CA THR A 200 -2.96 -11.28 -8.18
C THR A 200 -4.00 -10.18 -8.35
N LEU A 201 -3.60 -8.93 -8.15
CA LEU A 201 -4.44 -7.74 -8.31
C LEU A 201 -4.43 -7.25 -9.76
N PHE A 202 -3.25 -7.25 -10.38
CA PHE A 202 -3.08 -6.84 -11.77
C PHE A 202 -2.02 -7.69 -12.45
N LEU A 203 -2.36 -8.23 -13.61
CA LEU A 203 -1.47 -9.01 -14.45
C LEU A 203 -1.58 -8.48 -15.89
N PRO A 204 -0.59 -7.70 -16.37
CA PRO A 204 -0.55 -7.17 -17.72
C PRO A 204 -0.78 -8.26 -18.76
N ALA A 205 -1.54 -7.92 -19.82
CA ALA A 205 -1.89 -8.84 -20.90
C ALA A 205 -2.44 -10.20 -20.42
N LYS A 206 -3.04 -10.27 -19.23
CA LYS A 206 -3.51 -11.51 -18.58
C LYS A 206 -2.41 -12.57 -18.40
N GLY A 207 -1.16 -12.13 -18.31
CA GLY A 207 0.02 -12.99 -18.15
C GLY A 207 0.51 -13.61 -19.45
N LEU A 208 -0.03 -13.16 -20.59
CA LEU A 208 0.42 -13.56 -21.91
C LEU A 208 1.60 -12.70 -22.33
N CYS A 209 2.58 -13.35 -22.97
CA CYS A 209 3.73 -12.69 -23.56
C CYS A 209 3.97 -13.28 -24.95
N ASP A 210 4.16 -12.41 -25.95
CA ASP A 210 4.46 -12.85 -27.31
C ASP A 210 5.98 -12.89 -27.52
N ILE A 211 6.51 -14.09 -27.68
CA ILE A 211 7.94 -14.35 -27.92
C ILE A 211 8.49 -13.66 -29.18
N ARG A 212 7.61 -13.28 -30.11
CA ARG A 212 7.98 -12.54 -31.34
C ARG A 212 8.24 -11.06 -31.07
N HIS A 213 7.66 -10.52 -29.99
CA HIS A 213 7.79 -9.13 -29.60
C HIS A 213 8.85 -8.96 -28.50
N ARG A 214 9.01 -9.93 -27.59
CA ARG A 214 10.03 -9.89 -26.53
C ARG A 214 10.44 -11.29 -26.04
N PRO A 215 11.59 -11.47 -25.35
CA PRO A 215 12.07 -12.79 -24.96
C PRO A 215 11.28 -13.49 -23.84
N CYS A 216 10.21 -12.88 -23.30
CA CYS A 216 9.34 -13.44 -22.24
C CYS A 216 10.09 -13.96 -20.99
N MET A 217 11.22 -13.36 -20.66
CA MET A 217 12.07 -13.78 -19.52
C MET A 217 11.69 -13.13 -18.19
N LYS A 218 10.84 -12.10 -18.23
CA LYS A 218 10.33 -11.37 -17.07
C LYS A 218 8.84 -11.09 -17.30
N ALA A 219 8.09 -11.05 -16.21
CA ALA A 219 6.70 -10.62 -16.19
C ALA A 219 6.50 -9.78 -14.93
N THR A 220 5.87 -8.62 -15.08
CA THR A 220 5.51 -7.75 -13.96
C THR A 220 4.07 -8.05 -13.58
N PHE A 221 3.76 -8.10 -12.30
CA PHE A 221 2.40 -8.22 -11.80
C PHE A 221 2.29 -7.53 -10.45
N ILE A 222 1.10 -7.04 -10.13
CA ILE A 222 0.76 -6.52 -8.82
C ILE A 222 -0.01 -7.62 -8.11
N ALA A 223 0.42 -7.95 -6.90
CA ALA A 223 -0.27 -8.90 -6.06
C ALA A 223 -0.26 -8.42 -4.61
N ASP A 224 -1.31 -8.81 -3.90
CA ASP A 224 -1.43 -8.69 -2.46
C ASP A 224 -0.93 -9.97 -1.78
N GLY A 225 -0.33 -9.81 -0.60
CA GLY A 225 0.14 -10.92 0.23
C GLY A 225 1.38 -11.64 -0.30
N LEU A 226 2.28 -10.93 -0.98
CA LEU A 226 3.61 -11.47 -1.32
C LEU A 226 4.55 -11.35 -0.11
N ILE A 227 5.17 -12.47 0.26
CA ILE A 227 6.23 -12.51 1.28
C ILE A 227 7.51 -12.96 0.60
N ASP A 228 8.64 -12.35 0.95
CA ASP A 228 9.94 -12.83 0.52
C ASP A 228 10.16 -14.24 1.09
N SER A 229 10.21 -15.22 0.19
CA SER A 229 10.28 -16.63 0.53
C SER A 229 10.99 -17.38 -0.56
N GLU A 230 11.91 -18.27 -0.17
CA GLU A 230 12.56 -19.20 -1.09
C GLU A 230 11.55 -20.16 -1.75
N ASN A 231 10.35 -20.31 -1.15
CA ASN A 231 9.28 -21.14 -1.68
C ASN A 231 8.41 -20.44 -2.73
N LEU A 232 8.62 -19.14 -2.98
CA LEU A 232 7.86 -18.42 -4.01
C LEU A 232 8.39 -18.80 -5.40
N THR A 233 7.62 -19.59 -6.16
CA THR A 233 7.98 -20.01 -7.51
C THR A 233 7.05 -19.44 -8.56
N CYS A 234 7.60 -18.83 -9.62
CA CYS A 234 6.85 -18.52 -10.84
C CYS A 234 6.85 -19.72 -11.79
N ARG A 235 5.67 -20.12 -12.27
CA ARG A 235 5.53 -21.18 -13.29
C ARG A 235 5.09 -20.57 -14.61
N VAL A 236 5.91 -20.76 -15.64
CA VAL A 236 5.61 -20.32 -17.01
C VAL A 236 5.25 -21.53 -17.85
N THR A 237 4.15 -21.46 -18.59
CA THR A 237 3.74 -22.49 -19.54
C THR A 237 3.58 -21.88 -20.92
N GLN A 238 4.15 -22.53 -21.93
CA GLN A 238 3.96 -22.11 -23.32
C GLN A 238 2.54 -22.46 -23.76
N VAL A 239 1.81 -21.48 -24.26
CA VAL A 239 0.45 -21.64 -24.80
C VAL A 239 0.49 -21.32 -26.29
N SER A 240 0.12 -22.28 -27.13
CA SER A 240 -0.06 -22.06 -28.56
C SER A 240 -1.48 -21.57 -28.83
N ALA A 241 -1.64 -20.31 -29.24
CA ALA A 241 -2.93 -19.84 -29.73
C ALA A 241 -3.32 -20.59 -31.02
N PRO A 242 -4.54 -21.14 -31.15
CA PRO A 242 -5.00 -21.64 -32.44
C PRO A 242 -5.03 -20.48 -33.43
N ARG A 243 -4.51 -20.70 -34.65
CA ARG A 243 -4.64 -19.74 -35.75
C ARG A 243 -6.12 -19.34 -35.88
N LEU A 244 -6.45 -18.08 -35.61
CA LEU A 244 -7.71 -17.50 -36.05
C LEU A 244 -7.73 -17.68 -37.56
N ARG A 245 -8.52 -18.64 -38.06
CA ARG A 245 -8.90 -18.63 -39.47
C ARG A 245 -9.75 -17.38 -39.64
N GLU A 246 -9.22 -16.40 -40.35
CA GLU A 246 -10.02 -15.35 -40.95
C GLU A 246 -11.17 -16.04 -41.69
N LYS A 247 -12.36 -16.03 -41.08
CA LYS A 247 -13.58 -16.20 -41.84
C LYS A 247 -13.77 -14.87 -42.54
N GLU A 248 -13.25 -14.76 -43.76
CA GLU A 248 -13.82 -13.87 -44.75
C GLU A 248 -15.33 -14.14 -44.77
N GLN A 249 -16.12 -13.26 -44.16
CA GLN A 249 -17.53 -13.17 -44.44
C GLN A 249 -17.63 -12.59 -45.86
N SER A 250 -17.67 -13.49 -46.85
CA SER A 250 -18.09 -13.18 -48.19
C SER A 250 -19.54 -12.68 -48.13
N LEU A 251 -19.73 -11.36 -48.24
CA LEU A 251 -20.99 -10.81 -48.73
C LEU A 251 -21.16 -11.26 -50.18
N THR A 252 -22.01 -12.25 -50.41
CA THR A 252 -22.72 -12.45 -51.69
C THR A 252 -23.97 -13.30 -51.44
N GLY A 253 -25.13 -12.82 -51.91
CA GLY A 253 -26.40 -13.53 -51.91
C GLY A 253 -27.55 -12.66 -51.46
#